data_AF-A0A2P2I2U6-F1
#
_entry.id   AF-A0A2P2I2U6-F1
#
_cell.length_a   1.000
_cell.length_b   1.000
_cell.length_c   1.000
_cell.angle_alpha   90.00
_cell.angle_beta   90.00
_cell.angle_gamma   90.00
#
_symmetry.space_group_name_H-M   'P 1'
#
loop_
_entity.id
_entity.type
_entity.pdbx_description
1 polymer ?
#
loop_
_entity_poly.entity_id
_entity_poly.type
_entity_poly.pdbx_seq_one_letter_code
_entity_poly.pdbx_strand_id
1 'polypeptide(L)'
;MGDEEIIRRRLLIDGEGTGDARMMTKFTKSLVKWCFSEDNPEESQLQYERLLTSLASVEQSATKWDNILQMNSLQIQHYEEIKTETVGAVTDAQSELEGAKAELSKAREFKNHSLQYHALAKLIQEHPPRSPTAHKLENLSSSLEKCKASRNELDDKLNLRKKQLHVLFTALQQLQTSLAADQAKETEDQEDLEVITPVVDLTEEPIHHNGRTTITAPEAPSTPRHNGTGLVDLTGDGRYANIDFAL
;
A
#
# COMPACT_ATOMS: atom_id res chain seq x y z
N MET A 1 16.20 -20.17 -54.40
CA MET A 1 17.49 -20.60 -53.84
C MET A 1 17.84 -19.57 -52.80
N GLY A 2 17.79 -19.95 -51.51
CA GLY A 2 18.01 -18.99 -50.42
C GLY A 2 19.47 -18.55 -50.38
N ASP A 3 19.71 -17.30 -49.99
CA ASP A 3 21.06 -16.72 -49.91
C ASP A 3 22.03 -17.59 -49.10
N GLU A 4 21.54 -18.26 -48.07
CA GLU A 4 22.30 -19.21 -47.25
C GLU A 4 22.85 -20.41 -48.05
N GLU A 5 22.12 -20.86 -49.07
CA GLU A 5 22.50 -21.96 -49.95
C GLU A 5 23.55 -21.52 -50.99
N ILE A 6 23.46 -20.26 -51.43
CA ILE A 6 24.45 -19.60 -52.31
C ILE A 6 25.74 -19.36 -51.53
N ILE A 7 25.63 -18.88 -50.29
CA ILE A 7 26.77 -18.68 -49.38
C ILE A 7 27.44 -20.02 -49.07
N ARG A 8 26.68 -21.09 -48.74
CA ARG A 8 27.26 -22.45 -48.56
C ARG A 8 27.99 -22.92 -49.81
N ARG A 9 27.42 -22.78 -51.00
CA ARG A 9 28.09 -23.18 -52.25
C ARG A 9 29.34 -22.36 -52.52
N ARG A 10 29.32 -21.05 -52.29
CA ARG A 10 30.49 -20.18 -52.45
C ARG A 10 31.61 -20.56 -51.47
N LEU A 11 31.25 -20.82 -50.21
CA LEU A 11 32.18 -21.23 -49.17
C LEU A 11 32.74 -22.64 -49.39
N LEU A 12 31.99 -23.54 -50.03
CA LEU A 12 32.46 -24.87 -50.45
C LEU A 12 33.41 -24.78 -51.67
N ILE A 13 33.17 -23.81 -52.58
CA ILE A 13 34.04 -23.55 -53.73
C ILE A 13 35.35 -22.87 -53.29
N ASP A 14 35.30 -21.93 -52.34
CA ASP A 14 36.49 -21.31 -51.73
C ASP A 14 37.08 -22.17 -50.58
N GLY A 15 36.37 -23.21 -50.13
CA GLY A 15 36.71 -24.06 -48.98
C GLY A 15 37.77 -25.11 -49.28
N GLU A 16 38.02 -25.43 -50.55
CA GLU A 16 39.30 -25.96 -50.99
C GLU A 16 40.21 -24.76 -51.29
N GLY A 17 41.06 -24.33 -50.35
CA GLY A 17 42.01 -23.23 -50.51
C GLY A 17 43.04 -23.43 -51.65
N THR A 18 42.58 -23.38 -52.90
CA THR A 18 43.26 -23.92 -54.08
C THR A 18 43.83 -22.85 -55.01
N GLY A 19 43.93 -21.60 -54.55
CA GLY A 19 44.86 -20.63 -55.12
C GLY A 19 46.28 -20.99 -54.68
N ASP A 20 46.55 -20.80 -53.40
CA ASP A 20 47.91 -20.85 -52.85
C ASP A 20 48.46 -22.27 -52.72
N ALA A 21 47.66 -23.25 -52.30
CA ALA A 21 48.07 -24.65 -52.28
C ALA A 21 48.40 -25.17 -53.68
N ARG A 22 47.66 -24.70 -54.70
CA ARG A 22 47.93 -25.00 -56.11
C ARG A 22 49.16 -24.26 -56.62
N MET A 23 49.39 -23.01 -56.20
CA MET A 23 50.61 -22.27 -56.51
C MET A 23 51.85 -22.97 -55.93
N MET A 24 51.80 -23.38 -54.65
CA MET A 24 52.86 -24.16 -54.01
C MET A 24 53.09 -25.49 -54.71
N THR A 25 52.02 -26.25 -55.01
CA THR A 25 52.13 -27.53 -55.74
C THR A 25 52.73 -27.34 -57.14
N LYS A 26 52.38 -26.26 -57.85
CA LYS A 26 52.96 -25.93 -59.17
C LYS A 26 54.43 -25.55 -59.06
N PHE A 27 54.80 -24.74 -58.07
CA PHE A 27 56.18 -24.40 -57.79
C PHE A 27 57.01 -25.66 -57.54
N THR A 28 56.56 -26.55 -56.65
CA THR A 28 57.26 -27.81 -56.35
C THR A 28 57.39 -28.70 -57.59
N LYS A 29 56.34 -28.85 -58.39
CA LYS A 29 56.39 -29.64 -59.63
C LYS A 29 57.35 -29.03 -60.66
N SER A 30 57.35 -27.70 -60.79
CA SER A 30 58.24 -26.97 -61.71
C SER A 30 59.70 -27.06 -61.27
N LEU A 31 59.97 -26.99 -59.96
CA LEU A 31 61.30 -27.14 -59.38
C LEU A 31 61.86 -28.54 -59.65
N VAL A 32 61.08 -29.57 -59.33
CA VAL A 32 61.45 -30.98 -59.59
C VAL A 32 61.72 -31.20 -61.07
N LYS A 33 60.86 -30.68 -61.97
CA LYS A 33 61.07 -30.79 -63.41
C LYS A 33 62.37 -30.13 -63.88
N TRP A 34 62.67 -28.93 -63.37
CA TRP A 34 63.91 -28.22 -63.71
C TRP A 34 65.15 -28.97 -63.23
N CYS A 35 65.14 -29.54 -62.02
CA CYS A 35 66.24 -30.34 -61.47
C CYS A 35 66.60 -31.59 -62.29
N PHE A 36 65.64 -32.15 -63.04
CA PHE A 36 65.83 -33.35 -63.87
C PHE A 36 65.80 -33.04 -65.38
N SER A 37 65.87 -31.76 -65.77
CA SER A 37 65.86 -31.36 -67.18
C SER A 37 67.27 -31.38 -67.78
N GLU A 38 67.39 -31.86 -69.02
CA GLU A 38 68.61 -31.76 -69.85
C GLU A 38 68.46 -30.60 -70.85
N ASP A 39 68.01 -29.44 -70.37
CA ASP A 39 67.70 -28.28 -71.21
C ASP A 39 68.97 -27.47 -71.57
N ASN A 40 68.95 -26.76 -72.70
CA ASN A 40 70.03 -25.86 -73.11
C ASN A 40 70.26 -24.76 -72.04
N PRO A 41 71.50 -24.30 -71.76
CA PRO A 41 71.80 -23.30 -70.73
C PRO A 41 70.91 -22.06 -70.72
N GLU A 42 70.52 -21.55 -71.89
CA GLU A 42 69.63 -20.38 -72.01
C GLU A 42 68.19 -20.67 -71.56
N GLU A 43 67.68 -21.88 -71.85
CA GLU A 43 66.32 -22.30 -71.43
C GLU A 43 66.28 -22.60 -69.93
N SER A 44 67.35 -23.18 -69.39
CA SER A 44 67.50 -23.42 -67.95
C SER A 44 67.52 -22.10 -67.15
N GLN A 45 68.18 -21.06 -67.67
CA GLN A 45 68.19 -19.73 -67.04
C GLN A 45 66.80 -19.09 -67.02
N LEU A 46 66.04 -19.17 -68.12
CA LEU A 46 64.67 -18.65 -68.17
C LEU A 46 63.73 -19.38 -67.21
N GLN A 47 63.90 -20.70 -67.04
CA GLN A 47 63.14 -21.48 -66.06
C GLN A 47 63.50 -21.11 -64.62
N TYR A 48 64.78 -20.84 -64.34
CA TYR A 48 65.23 -20.37 -63.03
C TYR A 48 64.61 -19.03 -62.62
N GLU A 49 64.55 -18.05 -63.53
CA GLU A 49 63.90 -16.76 -63.25
C GLU A 49 62.38 -16.89 -62.99
N ARG A 50 61.71 -17.81 -63.70
CA ARG A 50 60.30 -18.15 -63.46
C ARG A 50 60.10 -18.82 -62.10
N LEU A 51 61.02 -19.69 -61.69
CA LEU A 51 61.00 -20.32 -60.37
C LEU A 51 61.18 -19.28 -59.26
N LEU A 52 62.13 -18.35 -59.40
CA LEU A 52 62.32 -17.26 -58.44
C LEU A 52 61.08 -16.39 -58.29
N THR A 53 60.43 -16.04 -59.40
CA THR A 53 59.18 -15.26 -59.39
C THR A 53 58.05 -16.02 -58.69
N SER A 54 57.94 -17.32 -58.95
CA SER A 54 56.95 -18.19 -58.30
C SER A 54 57.23 -18.37 -56.81
N LEU A 55 58.49 -18.41 -56.39
CA LEU A 55 58.88 -18.49 -54.98
C LEU A 55 58.50 -17.19 -54.24
N ALA A 56 58.84 -16.03 -54.81
CA ALA A 56 58.47 -14.73 -54.26
C ALA A 56 56.94 -14.59 -54.09
N SER A 57 56.14 -15.11 -55.01
CA SER A 57 54.68 -15.13 -54.89
C SER A 57 54.18 -16.03 -53.74
N VAL A 58 54.85 -17.16 -53.48
CA VAL A 58 54.50 -18.05 -52.36
C VAL A 58 54.87 -17.41 -51.03
N GLU A 59 56.02 -16.74 -50.95
CA GLU A 59 56.44 -15.98 -49.76
C GLU A 59 55.47 -14.85 -49.43
N GLN A 60 55.07 -14.06 -50.43
CA GLN A 60 54.08 -12.99 -50.25
C GLN A 60 52.72 -13.52 -49.77
N SER A 61 52.29 -14.67 -50.28
CA SER A 61 51.07 -15.35 -49.80
C SER A 61 51.21 -15.77 -48.33
N ALA A 62 52.34 -16.36 -47.93
CA ALA A 62 52.58 -16.75 -46.55
C ALA A 62 52.54 -15.55 -45.59
N THR A 63 53.18 -14.43 -45.95
CA THR A 63 53.12 -13.18 -45.15
C THR A 63 51.70 -12.62 -45.08
N LYS A 64 50.92 -12.69 -46.17
CA LYS A 64 49.51 -12.28 -46.17
C LYS A 64 48.69 -13.11 -45.17
N TRP A 65 48.88 -14.42 -45.14
CA TRP A 65 48.16 -15.30 -44.21
C TRP A 65 48.52 -15.01 -42.75
N ASP A 66 49.80 -14.77 -42.46
CA ASP A 66 50.24 -14.38 -41.11
C ASP A 66 49.57 -13.06 -40.65
N ASN A 67 49.55 -12.05 -41.53
CA ASN A 67 48.86 -10.78 -41.25
C ASN A 67 47.36 -10.97 -41.05
N ILE A 68 46.69 -11.83 -41.83
CA ILE A 68 45.27 -12.13 -41.66
C ILE A 68 45.03 -12.83 -40.32
N LEU A 69 45.90 -13.76 -39.92
CA LEU A 69 45.80 -14.46 -38.65
C LEU A 69 45.93 -13.48 -37.47
N GLN A 70 46.91 -12.58 -37.52
CA GLN A 70 47.10 -11.52 -36.52
C GLN A 70 45.91 -10.56 -36.49
N MET A 71 45.38 -10.18 -37.66
CA MET A 71 44.20 -9.32 -37.73
C MET A 71 42.96 -10.00 -37.15
N ASN A 72 42.74 -11.28 -37.44
CA ASN A 72 41.64 -12.06 -36.88
C ASN A 72 41.73 -12.20 -35.36
N SER A 73 42.93 -12.42 -34.81
CA SER A 73 43.09 -12.53 -33.35
C SER A 73 42.77 -11.22 -32.64
N LEU A 74 43.19 -10.08 -33.20
CA LEU A 74 42.81 -8.74 -32.71
C LEU A 74 41.31 -8.48 -32.83
N GLN A 75 40.68 -8.89 -33.94
CA GLN A 75 39.24 -8.74 -34.11
C GLN A 75 38.44 -9.55 -33.09
N ILE A 76 38.87 -10.78 -32.79
CA ILE A 76 38.22 -11.62 -31.77
C ILE A 76 38.26 -10.92 -30.41
N GLN A 77 39.43 -10.40 -30.01
CA GLN A 77 39.56 -9.65 -28.75
C GLN A 77 38.64 -8.42 -28.72
N HIS A 78 38.61 -7.66 -29.81
CA HIS A 78 37.74 -6.50 -29.90
C HIS A 78 36.24 -6.85 -29.83
N TYR A 79 35.82 -7.95 -30.45
CA TYR A 79 34.44 -8.43 -30.31
C TYR A 79 34.10 -8.90 -28.90
N GLU A 80 35.06 -9.46 -28.16
CA GLU A 80 34.89 -9.79 -26.75
C GLU A 80 34.73 -8.52 -25.89
N GLU A 81 35.51 -7.47 -26.17
CA GLU A 81 35.36 -6.16 -25.52
C GLU A 81 33.96 -5.57 -25.76
N ILE A 82 33.53 -5.47 -27.03
CA ILE A 82 32.20 -4.96 -27.37
C ILE A 82 31.10 -5.78 -26.71
N LYS A 83 31.27 -7.11 -26.66
CA LYS A 83 30.32 -8.00 -25.99
C LYS A 83 30.21 -7.68 -24.50
N THR A 84 31.34 -7.51 -23.81
CA THR A 84 31.33 -7.21 -22.37
C THR A 84 30.75 -5.83 -22.09
N GLU A 85 31.07 -4.83 -22.89
CA GLU A 85 30.48 -3.48 -22.83
C GLU A 85 28.96 -3.53 -23.05
N THR A 86 28.51 -4.23 -24.09
CA THR A 86 27.07 -4.37 -24.40
C THR A 86 26.33 -5.08 -23.27
N VAL A 87 26.90 -6.14 -22.70
CA VAL A 87 26.31 -6.83 -21.55
C VAL A 87 26.23 -5.90 -20.34
N GLY A 88 27.27 -5.12 -20.06
CA GLY A 88 27.27 -4.11 -19.00
C GLY A 88 26.16 -3.08 -19.18
N ALA A 89 26.06 -2.49 -20.36
CA ALA A 89 25.02 -1.53 -20.69
C ALA A 89 23.60 -2.11 -20.54
N VAL A 90 23.40 -3.37 -20.94
CA VAL A 90 22.11 -4.06 -20.75
C VAL A 90 21.81 -4.28 -19.27
N THR A 91 22.79 -4.68 -18.46
CA THR A 91 22.59 -4.86 -17.02
C THR A 91 22.29 -3.54 -16.30
N ASP A 92 22.94 -2.46 -16.72
CA ASP A 92 22.71 -1.12 -16.16
C ASP A 92 21.29 -0.63 -16.50
N ALA A 93 20.87 -0.77 -17.77
CA ALA A 93 19.52 -0.44 -18.20
C ALA A 93 18.45 -1.28 -17.48
N GLN A 94 18.73 -2.55 -17.20
CA GLN A 94 17.83 -3.41 -16.41
C GLN A 94 17.71 -2.93 -14.95
N SER A 95 18.82 -2.51 -14.35
CA SER A 95 18.85 -1.95 -13.00
C SER A 95 18.06 -0.64 -12.92
N GLU A 96 18.26 0.26 -13.88
CA GLU A 96 17.51 1.52 -13.98
C GLU A 96 16.01 1.28 -14.17
N LEU A 97 15.63 0.29 -14.99
CA LEU A 97 14.24 -0.08 -15.20
C LEU A 97 13.57 -0.57 -13.91
N GLU A 98 14.24 -1.42 -13.13
CA GLU A 98 13.70 -1.91 -11.87
C GLU A 98 13.58 -0.76 -10.85
N GLY A 99 14.54 0.18 -10.84
CA GLY A 99 14.45 1.42 -10.06
C GLY A 99 13.23 2.27 -10.43
N ALA A 100 13.03 2.52 -11.73
CA ALA A 100 11.89 3.28 -12.25
C ALA A 100 10.55 2.60 -11.94
N LYS A 101 10.50 1.27 -11.99
CA LYS A 101 9.31 0.48 -11.65
C LYS A 101 8.97 0.59 -10.16
N ALA A 102 9.97 0.54 -9.28
CA ALA A 102 9.76 0.74 -7.85
C ALA A 102 9.26 2.16 -7.53
N GLU A 103 9.82 3.18 -8.18
CA GLU A 103 9.35 4.57 -8.06
C GLU A 103 7.90 4.72 -8.55
N LEU A 104 7.56 4.12 -9.69
CA LEU A 104 6.19 4.12 -10.22
C LEU A 104 5.21 3.48 -9.24
N SER A 105 5.58 2.38 -8.57
CA SER A 105 4.74 1.76 -7.54
C SER A 105 4.48 2.72 -6.38
N LYS A 106 5.53 3.37 -5.85
CA LYS A 106 5.41 4.36 -4.77
C LYS A 106 4.54 5.56 -5.19
N ALA A 107 4.69 6.03 -6.42
CA ALA A 107 3.87 7.13 -6.95
C ALA A 107 2.38 6.74 -7.05
N ARG A 108 2.08 5.48 -7.44
CA ARG A 108 0.71 4.95 -7.44
C ARG A 108 0.12 4.88 -6.04
N GLU A 109 0.89 4.42 -5.05
CA GLU A 109 0.47 4.42 -3.65
C GLU A 109 0.16 5.83 -3.14
N PHE A 110 1.04 6.79 -3.42
CA PHE A 110 0.81 8.19 -3.05
C PHE A 110 -0.47 8.75 -3.68
N LYS A 111 -0.72 8.47 -4.96
CA LYS A 111 -1.95 8.86 -5.65
C LYS A 111 -3.19 8.24 -4.98
N ASN A 112 -3.13 6.95 -4.63
CA ASN A 112 -4.22 6.28 -3.94
C ASN A 112 -4.50 6.89 -2.56
N HIS A 113 -3.45 7.15 -1.77
CA HIS A 113 -3.58 7.82 -0.49
C HIS A 113 -4.17 9.22 -0.65
N SER A 114 -3.68 10.01 -1.60
CA SER A 114 -4.21 11.34 -1.91
C SER A 114 -5.70 11.29 -2.24
N LEU A 115 -6.14 10.33 -3.07
CA LEU A 115 -7.56 10.16 -3.40
C LEU A 115 -8.40 9.79 -2.18
N GLN A 116 -7.91 8.87 -1.34
CA GLN A 116 -8.59 8.47 -0.09
C GLN A 116 -8.71 9.65 0.87
N TYR A 117 -7.66 10.45 1.02
CA TYR A 117 -7.70 11.65 1.85
C TYR A 117 -8.67 12.69 1.31
N HIS A 118 -8.70 12.92 -0.01
CA HIS A 118 -9.68 13.82 -0.62
C HIS A 118 -11.13 13.34 -0.42
N ALA A 119 -11.38 12.03 -0.58
CA ALA A 119 -12.70 11.46 -0.33
C ALA A 119 -13.12 11.62 1.14
N LEU A 120 -12.21 11.34 2.08
CA LEU A 120 -12.47 11.50 3.52
C LEU A 120 -12.68 12.98 3.89
N ALA A 121 -11.87 13.89 3.33
CA ALA A 121 -12.01 15.32 3.56
C ALA A 121 -13.38 15.84 3.07
N LYS A 122 -13.85 15.36 1.92
CA LYS A 122 -15.18 15.68 1.40
C LYS A 122 -16.27 15.19 2.36
N LEU A 123 -16.17 13.95 2.85
CA LEU A 123 -17.11 13.39 3.83
C LEU A 123 -17.10 14.20 5.15
N ILE A 124 -15.93 14.62 5.63
CA ILE A 124 -15.81 15.46 6.83
C ILE A 124 -16.46 16.83 6.61
N GLN A 125 -16.36 17.40 5.41
CA GLN A 125 -16.93 18.70 5.08
C GLN A 125 -18.46 18.70 5.01
N GLU A 126 -19.09 17.53 4.81
CA GLU A 126 -20.55 17.38 4.91
C GLU A 126 -21.07 17.59 6.34
N HIS A 127 -20.20 17.38 7.35
CA HIS A 127 -20.54 17.62 8.75
C HIS A 127 -20.25 19.05 9.19
N PRO A 128 -21.03 19.61 10.13
CA PRO A 128 -20.80 20.96 10.62
C PRO A 128 -19.45 21.07 11.35
N PRO A 129 -18.79 22.24 11.25
CA PRO A 129 -17.52 22.45 11.92
C PRO A 129 -17.64 22.31 13.44
N ARG A 130 -16.60 21.75 14.06
CA ARG A 130 -16.58 21.43 15.49
C ARG A 130 -16.71 22.66 16.39
N SER A 131 -16.05 23.76 16.04
CA SER A 131 -16.02 24.99 16.85
C SER A 131 -17.41 25.60 17.14
N PRO A 132 -18.24 25.93 16.13
CA PRO A 132 -19.58 26.47 16.40
C PRO A 132 -20.52 25.44 17.05
N THR A 133 -20.32 24.16 16.76
CA THR A 133 -21.10 23.09 17.41
C THR A 133 -20.79 23.01 18.91
N ALA A 134 -19.51 23.14 19.29
CA ALA A 134 -19.09 23.21 20.69
C ALA A 134 -19.68 24.43 21.40
N HIS A 135 -19.65 25.61 20.77
CA HIS A 135 -20.25 26.82 21.34
C HIS A 135 -21.78 26.70 21.52
N LYS A 136 -22.47 26.06 20.56
CA LYS A 136 -23.91 25.78 20.69
C LYS A 136 -24.20 24.84 21.85
N LEU A 137 -23.38 23.80 22.04
CA LEU A 137 -23.50 22.87 23.16
C LEU A 137 -23.30 23.60 24.50
N GLU A 138 -22.29 24.45 24.61
CA GLU A 138 -22.02 25.23 25.82
C GLU A 138 -23.18 26.18 26.17
N ASN A 139 -23.73 26.88 25.17
CA ASN A 139 -24.90 27.72 25.35
C ASN A 139 -26.14 26.92 25.78
N LEU A 140 -26.37 25.76 25.16
CA LEU A 140 -27.47 24.87 25.56
C LEU A 140 -27.27 24.36 26.99
N SER A 141 -26.05 23.95 27.36
CA SER A 141 -25.76 23.47 28.72
C SER A 141 -25.98 24.57 29.76
N SER A 142 -25.53 25.80 29.49
CA SER A 142 -25.79 26.94 30.38
C SER A 142 -27.28 27.23 30.51
N SER A 143 -28.03 27.17 29.39
CA SER A 143 -29.48 27.41 29.40
C SER A 143 -30.24 26.31 30.14
N LEU A 144 -29.80 25.06 30.00
CA LEU A 144 -30.35 23.90 30.68
C LEU A 144 -30.12 24.01 32.20
N GLU A 145 -28.92 24.40 32.63
CA GLU A 145 -28.62 24.65 34.05
C GLU A 145 -29.47 25.79 34.62
N LYS A 146 -29.68 26.89 33.87
CA LYS A 146 -30.60 27.97 34.28
C LYS A 146 -32.04 27.46 34.43
N CYS A 147 -32.52 26.65 33.49
CA CYS A 147 -33.87 26.10 33.53
C CYS A 147 -34.06 25.12 34.70
N LYS A 148 -33.06 24.27 34.98
CA LYS A 148 -33.02 23.41 36.18
C LYS A 148 -33.05 24.22 37.47
N ALA A 149 -32.25 25.28 37.57
CA ALA A 149 -32.22 26.14 38.74
C ALA A 149 -33.60 26.79 38.98
N SER A 150 -34.22 27.33 37.93
CA SER A 150 -35.56 27.91 38.00
C SER A 150 -36.64 26.88 38.35
N ARG A 151 -36.56 25.68 37.79
CA ARG A 151 -37.43 24.56 38.16
C ARG A 151 -37.31 24.24 39.64
N ASN A 152 -36.09 24.07 40.15
CA ASN A 152 -35.86 23.77 41.57
C ASN A 152 -36.41 24.87 42.47
N GLU A 153 -36.23 26.14 42.10
CA GLU A 153 -36.78 27.27 42.84
C GLU A 153 -38.33 27.26 42.88
N LEU A 154 -38.98 26.89 41.77
CA LEU A 154 -40.43 26.73 41.72
C LEU A 154 -40.91 25.52 42.54
N ASP A 155 -40.21 24.40 42.46
CA ASP A 155 -40.50 23.20 43.26
C ASP A 155 -40.39 23.54 44.77
N ASP A 156 -39.39 24.31 45.18
CA ASP A 156 -39.22 24.77 46.57
C ASP A 156 -40.37 25.70 47.01
N LYS A 157 -40.76 26.66 46.17
CA LYS A 157 -41.93 27.54 46.44
C LYS A 157 -43.21 26.74 46.55
N LEU A 158 -43.44 25.78 45.67
CA LEU A 158 -44.62 24.92 45.67
C LEU A 158 -44.66 24.06 46.94
N ASN A 159 -43.54 23.47 47.33
CA ASN A 159 -43.42 22.71 48.58
C ASN A 159 -43.67 23.58 49.82
N LEU A 160 -43.19 24.82 49.82
CA LEU A 160 -43.50 25.78 50.89
C LEU A 160 -45.00 26.10 50.95
N ARG A 161 -45.65 26.33 49.81
CA ARG A 161 -47.12 26.55 49.75
C ARG A 161 -47.90 25.32 50.21
N LYS A 162 -47.50 24.11 49.81
CA LYS A 162 -48.09 22.86 50.32
C LYS A 162 -48.01 22.77 51.84
N LYS A 163 -46.83 23.08 52.43
CA LYS A 163 -46.65 23.12 53.89
C LYS A 163 -47.54 24.17 54.56
N GLN A 164 -47.61 25.38 54.00
CA GLN A 164 -48.50 26.44 54.51
C GLN A 164 -49.97 26.03 54.47
N LEU A 165 -50.41 25.42 53.37
CA LEU A 165 -51.78 24.94 53.22
C LEU A 165 -52.09 23.80 54.19
N HIS A 166 -51.14 22.89 54.41
CA HIS A 166 -51.28 21.83 55.41
C HIS A 166 -51.45 22.40 56.82
N VAL A 167 -50.66 23.42 57.20
CA VAL A 167 -50.83 24.12 58.49
C VAL A 167 -52.21 24.75 58.62
N LEU A 168 -52.68 25.45 57.58
CA LEU A 168 -54.03 26.04 57.57
C LEU A 168 -55.12 24.98 57.66
N PHE A 169 -54.97 23.87 56.93
CA PHE A 169 -55.90 22.75 56.97
C PHE A 169 -55.97 22.12 58.36
N THR A 170 -54.82 21.89 59.01
CA THR A 170 -54.76 21.38 60.39
C THR A 170 -55.39 22.35 61.38
N ALA A 171 -55.16 23.66 61.25
CA ALA A 171 -55.81 24.66 62.09
C ALA A 171 -57.33 24.71 61.88
N LEU A 172 -57.80 24.58 60.64
CA LEU A 172 -59.23 24.50 60.32
C LEU A 172 -59.85 23.24 60.93
N GLN A 173 -59.17 22.10 60.81
CA GLN A 173 -59.61 20.85 61.44
C GLN A 173 -59.69 21.03 62.96
N GLN A 174 -58.67 21.59 63.61
CA GLN A 174 -58.68 21.87 65.05
C GLN A 174 -59.83 22.80 65.47
N LEU A 175 -60.13 23.83 64.68
CA LEU A 175 -61.28 24.70 64.92
C LEU A 175 -62.61 23.97 64.71
N GLN A 176 -62.73 23.08 63.72
CA GLN A 176 -63.90 22.22 63.56
C GLN A 176 -64.05 21.26 64.76
N THR A 177 -62.97 20.67 65.25
CA THR A 177 -63.01 19.83 66.45
C THR A 177 -63.39 20.64 67.69
N SER A 178 -62.88 21.87 67.83
CA SER A 178 -63.26 22.78 68.92
C SER A 178 -64.72 23.18 68.82
N LEU A 179 -65.22 23.52 67.63
CA LEU A 179 -66.61 23.88 67.41
C LEU A 179 -67.55 22.69 67.64
N ALA A 180 -67.14 21.48 67.24
CA ALA A 180 -67.86 20.25 67.54
C ALA A 180 -67.86 19.96 69.06
N ALA A 181 -66.76 20.23 69.76
CA ALA A 181 -66.69 20.12 71.21
C ALA A 181 -67.52 21.19 71.94
N ASP A 182 -67.61 22.40 71.40
CA ASP A 182 -68.45 23.47 71.96
C ASP A 182 -69.94 23.24 71.66
N GLN A 183 -70.29 22.70 70.49
CA GLN A 183 -71.64 22.20 70.20
C GLN A 183 -72.02 21.01 71.09
N ALA A 184 -71.07 20.10 71.37
CA ALA A 184 -71.27 19.04 72.34
C ALA A 184 -71.54 19.61 73.75
N LYS A 185 -70.82 20.67 74.16
CA LYS A 185 -71.05 21.37 75.45
C LYS A 185 -72.37 22.14 75.53
N GLU A 186 -72.91 22.67 74.43
CA GLU A 186 -74.27 23.24 74.42
C GLU A 186 -75.37 22.18 74.52
N THR A 187 -75.04 20.91 74.27
CA THR A 187 -75.92 19.75 74.51
C THR A 187 -75.67 19.03 75.84
N GLU A 188 -74.69 19.45 76.64
CA GLU A 188 -74.32 18.87 77.94
C GLU A 188 -75.13 19.48 79.12
N ASP A 189 -76.42 19.71 78.92
CA ASP A 189 -77.43 19.67 80.00
C ASP A 189 -78.08 18.27 80.11
N GLN A 190 -77.44 17.22 79.56
CA GLN A 190 -77.77 15.82 79.83
C GLN A 190 -76.52 14.92 79.72
N GLU A 191 -76.28 14.19 80.81
CA GLU A 191 -75.07 13.44 81.18
C GLU A 191 -74.68 12.26 80.26
N ASP A 192 -73.36 12.15 80.04
CA ASP A 192 -72.43 11.01 80.15
C ASP A 192 -72.69 9.63 79.49
N LEU A 193 -71.74 9.20 78.63
CA LEU A 193 -70.80 8.06 78.88
C LEU A 193 -69.85 7.78 77.67
N GLU A 194 -68.55 8.02 77.89
CA GLU A 194 -67.35 7.17 77.63
C GLU A 194 -67.24 6.25 76.37
N VAL A 195 -66.11 6.00 75.68
CA VAL A 195 -64.71 6.49 75.66
C VAL A 195 -63.95 5.70 74.55
N ILE A 196 -62.90 6.31 73.96
CA ILE A 196 -61.70 5.74 73.26
C ILE A 196 -61.74 5.35 71.76
N THR A 197 -60.74 5.88 71.06
CA THR A 197 -60.36 5.88 69.63
C THR A 197 -59.41 4.72 69.24
N PRO A 198 -59.02 4.55 67.95
CA PRO A 198 -57.85 5.28 67.40
C PRO A 198 -58.08 5.84 65.98
N VAL A 199 -57.67 7.08 65.69
CA VAL A 199 -56.44 7.43 64.97
C VAL A 199 -56.30 6.70 63.62
N VAL A 200 -56.69 7.38 62.53
CA VAL A 200 -56.09 7.18 61.21
C VAL A 200 -55.13 8.34 60.97
N ASP A 201 -53.87 8.04 61.22
CA ASP A 201 -52.71 8.80 60.83
C ASP A 201 -52.60 8.78 59.29
N LEU A 202 -52.57 9.95 58.64
CA LEU A 202 -52.24 10.09 57.22
C LEU A 202 -50.82 10.62 57.02
N THR A 203 -49.96 10.53 58.04
CA THR A 203 -48.51 10.75 57.89
C THR A 203 -47.77 9.44 57.58
N GLU A 204 -48.15 8.79 56.47
CA GLU A 204 -47.25 7.89 55.74
C GLU A 204 -47.21 8.31 54.26
N GLU A 205 -46.31 9.25 53.94
CA GLU A 205 -45.55 9.05 52.70
C GLU A 205 -44.52 7.95 52.99
N PRO A 206 -44.50 6.84 52.23
CA PRO A 206 -43.30 6.05 52.15
C PRO A 206 -42.22 6.92 51.50
N ILE A 207 -41.24 7.23 52.34
CA ILE A 207 -39.91 7.74 52.04
C ILE A 207 -39.38 7.06 50.77
N HIS A 208 -39.43 7.75 49.63
CA HIS A 208 -38.49 7.50 48.56
C HIS A 208 -37.13 7.99 49.06
N HIS A 209 -36.35 7.04 49.59
CA HIS A 209 -34.96 7.27 49.92
C HIS A 209 -34.24 7.78 48.67
N ASN A 210 -33.60 8.94 48.81
CA ASN A 210 -32.62 9.45 47.87
C ASN A 210 -31.52 8.41 47.67
N GLY A 211 -31.51 7.77 46.49
CA GLY A 211 -30.29 7.24 45.91
C GLY A 211 -29.60 8.32 45.09
N ARG A 212 -28.67 9.07 45.69
CA ARG A 212 -27.66 9.82 44.93
C ARG A 212 -26.39 8.98 44.83
N THR A 213 -25.87 8.89 43.61
CA THR A 213 -24.52 8.46 43.17
C THR A 213 -24.19 6.98 43.42
N THR A 214 -23.77 6.17 42.44
CA THR A 214 -22.66 6.39 41.50
C THR A 214 -22.89 5.59 40.19
N ILE A 215 -22.84 6.25 39.04
CA ILE A 215 -22.47 5.56 37.79
C ILE A 215 -20.95 5.49 37.81
N THR A 216 -20.46 4.40 38.38
CA THR A 216 -19.10 3.93 38.16
C THR A 216 -19.16 2.96 36.97
N ALA A 217 -18.19 3.12 36.08
CA ALA A 217 -18.03 2.40 34.84
C ALA A 217 -18.30 0.88 34.93
N PRO A 218 -18.87 0.26 33.89
CA PRO A 218 -18.69 -1.16 33.70
C PRO A 218 -17.21 -1.42 33.39
N GLU A 219 -16.59 -2.22 34.25
CA GLU A 219 -15.31 -2.86 33.98
C GLU A 219 -15.33 -3.55 32.62
N ALA A 220 -14.15 -3.51 32.00
CA ALA A 220 -13.84 -4.14 30.74
C ALA A 220 -14.27 -5.61 30.68
N PRO A 221 -14.83 -6.09 29.57
CA PRO A 221 -14.62 -7.47 29.19
C PRO A 221 -13.14 -7.63 28.82
N SER A 222 -12.44 -8.34 29.71
CA SER A 222 -11.33 -9.24 29.44
C SER A 222 -10.87 -9.27 27.97
N THR A 223 -9.65 -8.79 27.74
CA THR A 223 -8.80 -9.27 26.67
C THR A 223 -8.71 -10.80 26.73
N PRO A 224 -9.00 -11.53 25.65
CA PRO A 224 -8.33 -12.79 25.40
C PRO A 224 -6.97 -12.43 24.78
N ARG A 225 -5.90 -12.52 25.58
CA ARG A 225 -4.63 -12.95 25.02
C ARG A 225 -4.82 -14.39 24.55
N HIS A 226 -4.91 -14.60 23.25
CA HIS A 226 -4.49 -15.86 22.67
C HIS A 226 -3.48 -15.58 21.56
N ASN A 227 -2.24 -15.91 21.89
CA ASN A 227 -1.27 -16.65 21.09
C ASN A 227 -1.24 -16.39 19.59
N GLY A 228 -0.07 -15.95 19.12
CA GLY A 228 0.28 -16.03 17.72
C GLY A 228 0.14 -17.46 17.18
N THR A 229 -0.23 -17.55 15.92
CA THR A 229 0.18 -18.57 14.95
C THR A 229 -0.43 -18.24 13.58
N GLY A 230 0.41 -18.24 12.54
CA GLY A 230 0.05 -18.17 11.10
C GLY A 230 -0.26 -16.76 10.61
N LEU A 231 0.59 -16.06 9.84
CA LEU A 231 1.33 -16.49 8.65
C LEU A 231 0.55 -17.52 7.83
N VAL A 232 -0.39 -17.03 7.02
CA VAL A 232 -0.86 -17.75 5.85
C VAL A 232 -0.63 -16.84 4.65
N ASP A 233 0.28 -17.32 3.81
CA ASP A 233 0.48 -16.99 2.41
C ASP A 233 -0.81 -16.56 1.70
N LEU A 234 -0.75 -15.43 1.00
CA LEU A 234 -1.46 -15.25 -0.25
C LEU A 234 -0.44 -14.85 -1.31
N THR A 235 0.45 -15.80 -1.59
CA THR A 235 1.11 -15.95 -2.89
C THR A 235 0.15 -16.63 -3.86
N GLY A 236 -0.03 -16.01 -5.05
CA GLY A 236 -0.67 -16.61 -6.23
C GLY A 236 -2.20 -16.70 -6.15
N ASP A 237 -2.98 -16.47 -7.20
CA ASP A 237 -2.66 -16.40 -8.62
C ASP A 237 -3.89 -15.87 -9.38
N GLY A 238 -3.62 -15.17 -10.49
CA GLY A 238 -4.48 -15.00 -11.66
C GLY A 238 -5.96 -14.64 -11.48
N ARG A 239 -6.30 -13.43 -11.93
CA ARG A 239 -6.97 -13.29 -13.25
C ARG A 239 -7.08 -11.84 -13.72
N TYR A 240 -6.51 -11.66 -14.91
CA TYR A 240 -6.62 -10.52 -15.81
C TYR A 240 -8.09 -10.15 -16.12
N ALA A 241 -8.39 -8.86 -16.16
CA ALA A 241 -9.45 -8.32 -17.00
C ALA A 241 -9.17 -6.84 -17.35
N ASN A 242 -8.64 -6.67 -18.57
CA ASN A 242 -8.85 -5.59 -19.54
C ASN A 242 -8.92 -4.13 -19.06
N ILE A 243 -7.85 -3.39 -19.38
CA ILE A 243 -7.91 -1.96 -19.62
C ILE A 243 -7.77 -1.77 -21.13
N ASP A 244 -8.87 -1.42 -21.79
CA ASP A 244 -8.85 -0.86 -23.15
C ASP A 244 -8.26 0.55 -23.07
N PHE A 245 -7.07 0.73 -23.63
CA PHE A 245 -6.55 2.03 -24.03
C PHE A 245 -6.59 2.08 -25.56
N ALA A 246 -7.58 2.79 -26.10
CA ALA A 246 -7.59 3.19 -27.49
C ALA A 246 -6.69 4.43 -27.67
N LEU A 247 -5.94 4.38 -28.78
CA LEU A 247 -4.97 5.34 -29.31
C LEU A 247 -5.43 6.80 -29.30
#